data_AF-C4V5I0-F1
#
_entry.id   AF-C4V5I0-F1
#
_cell.length_a   1.000
_cell.length_b   1.000
_cell.length_c   1.000
_cell.angle_alpha   90.00
_cell.angle_beta   90.00
_cell.angle_gamma   90.00
#
_symmetry.space_group_name_H-M   'P 1'
#
loop_
_entity.id
_entity.type
_entity.pdbx_description
1 polymer ?
#
loop_
_entity_poly.entity_id
_entity_poly.type
_entity_poly.pdbx_seq_one_letter_code
_entity_poly.pdbx_strand_id
1 'polypeptide(L)'
;MGEFLLLGIGSTRAFLAVLLYLTGILAILTRKYALTFFQELDKMPDYPRTNHELQVLRGIKDQKIFFIILVVYFFAMGTVTLCYE
;
A
#
# COMPACT_ATOMS: atom_id res chain seq x y z
N MET A 1 24.78 -29.10 7.24
CA MET A 1 24.46 -27.81 7.89
C MET A 1 24.21 -26.68 6.90
N GLY A 2 24.90 -26.60 5.75
CA GLY A 2 24.69 -25.53 4.76
C GLY A 2 23.32 -25.54 4.05
N GLU A 3 22.74 -26.72 3.79
CA GLU A 3 21.45 -26.81 3.07
C GLU A 3 20.25 -26.31 3.88
N PHE A 4 20.24 -26.51 5.21
CA PHE A 4 19.21 -25.96 6.09
C PHE A 4 19.29 -24.42 6.20
N LEU A 5 20.49 -23.85 6.10
CA LEU A 5 20.70 -22.40 6.07
C LEU A 5 20.21 -21.80 4.74
N LEU A 6 20.51 -22.42 3.60
CA LEU A 6 20.00 -22.02 2.29
C LEU A 6 18.47 -22.11 2.21
N LEU A 7 17.89 -23.20 2.73
CA LEU A 7 16.44 -23.41 2.74
C LEU A 7 15.74 -22.44 3.71
N GLY A 8 16.38 -22.12 4.84
CA GLY A 8 15.92 -21.10 5.77
C GLY A 8 15.96 -19.69 5.17
N ILE A 9 17.04 -19.32 4.48
CA ILE A 9 17.18 -18.02 3.81
C ILE A 9 16.17 -17.89 2.66
N GLY A 10 16.02 -18.94 1.83
CA GLY A 10 15.03 -18.97 0.75
C GLY A 10 13.59 -18.86 1.26
N SER A 11 13.26 -19.58 2.33
CA SER A 11 11.94 -19.50 2.98
C SER A 11 11.66 -18.10 3.55
N THR A 12 12.65 -17.48 4.19
CA THR A 12 12.51 -16.14 4.78
C THR A 12 12.31 -15.07 3.68
N ARG A 13 13.02 -15.19 2.56
CA ARG A 13 12.87 -14.28 1.40
C ARG A 13 11.53 -14.46 0.70
N ALA A 14 11.09 -15.70 0.48
CA ALA A 14 9.78 -15.98 -0.10
C ALA A 14 8.65 -15.42 0.79
N PHE A 15 8.75 -15.59 2.11
CA PHE A 15 7.83 -15.01 3.07
C PHE A 15 7.81 -13.47 3.00
N LEU A 16 9.00 -12.84 2.89
CA LEU A 16 9.13 -11.39 2.77
C LEU A 16 8.55 -10.86 1.45
N ALA A 17 8.74 -11.57 0.34
CA ALA A 17 8.11 -11.24 -0.93
C ALA A 17 6.58 -11.32 -0.86
N VAL A 18 6.03 -12.36 -0.20
CA VAL A 18 4.58 -12.49 0.03
C VAL A 18 4.05 -11.32 0.85
N LEU A 19 4.75 -10.91 1.91
CA LEU A 19 4.38 -9.72 2.69
C LEU A 19 4.39 -8.44 1.86
N LEU A 20 5.37 -8.26 0.98
CA LEU A 20 5.45 -7.10 0.09
C LEU A 20 4.29 -7.06 -0.90
N TYR A 21 3.93 -8.19 -1.50
CA TYR A 21 2.76 -8.28 -2.37
C TYR A 21 1.44 -8.03 -1.63
N LEU A 22 1.27 -8.64 -0.44
CA LEU A 22 0.12 -8.38 0.42
C LEU A 22 0.02 -6.89 0.77
N THR A 23 1.14 -6.26 1.11
CA THR A 23 1.20 -4.82 1.41
C THR A 23 0.78 -3.98 0.20
N GLY A 24 1.24 -4.34 -1.00
CA GLY A 24 0.83 -3.69 -2.24
C GLY A 24 -0.67 -3.82 -2.52
N ILE A 25 -1.24 -5.01 -2.32
CA ILE A 25 -2.69 -5.26 -2.48
C ILE A 25 -3.49 -4.46 -1.44
N LEU A 26 -3.07 -4.49 -0.18
CA LEU A 26 -3.69 -3.72 0.91
C LEU A 26 -3.67 -2.23 0.58
N ALA A 27 -2.57 -1.70 0.08
CA ALA A 27 -2.50 -0.31 -0.36
C ALA A 27 -3.59 -0.01 -1.42
N ILE A 28 -3.70 -0.81 -2.48
CA ILE A 28 -4.75 -0.62 -3.50
C ILE A 28 -6.15 -0.63 -2.87
N LEU A 29 -6.40 -1.57 -1.94
CA LEU A 29 -7.67 -1.70 -1.24
C LEU A 29 -7.97 -0.47 -0.38
N THR A 30 -7.02 -0.05 0.46
CA THR A 30 -7.11 1.14 1.31
C THR A 30 -7.39 2.39 0.49
N ARG A 31 -6.75 2.54 -0.68
CA ARG A 31 -7.05 3.67 -1.59
C ARG A 31 -8.48 3.65 -2.10
N LYS A 32 -8.99 2.48 -2.49
CA LYS A 32 -10.38 2.33 -2.95
C LYS A 32 -11.35 2.68 -1.83
N TYR A 33 -11.12 2.16 -0.62
CA TYR A 33 -11.93 2.48 0.56
C TYR A 33 -11.86 3.96 0.94
N ALA A 34 -10.68 4.57 0.95
CA ALA A 34 -10.50 5.98 1.25
C ALA A 34 -11.24 6.87 0.24
N LEU A 35 -11.18 6.55 -1.06
CA LEU A 35 -11.92 7.28 -2.09
C LEU A 35 -13.44 7.17 -1.90
N THR A 36 -13.95 5.96 -1.67
CA THR A 36 -15.38 5.75 -1.40
C THR A 36 -15.81 6.51 -0.14
N PHE A 37 -15.03 6.41 0.94
CA PHE A 37 -15.31 7.12 2.19
C PHE A 37 -15.36 8.64 1.96
N PHE A 38 -14.42 9.20 1.21
CA PHE A 38 -14.45 10.64 0.90
C PHE A 38 -15.63 11.04 0.02
N GLN A 39 -16.07 10.17 -0.91
CA GLN A 39 -17.27 10.41 -1.70
C GLN A 39 -18.55 10.37 -0.85
N GLU A 40 -18.62 9.49 0.15
CA GLU A 40 -19.75 9.46 1.08
C GLU A 40 -19.72 10.63 2.07
N LEU A 41 -18.54 11.00 2.55
CA LEU A 41 -18.36 12.17 3.43
C LEU A 41 -18.79 13.47 2.76
N ASP A 42 -18.58 13.62 1.45
CA ASP A 42 -19.03 14.79 0.69
C ASP A 42 -20.56 14.86 0.55
N LYS A 43 -21.26 13.73 0.68
CA LYS A 43 -22.73 13.65 0.67
C LYS A 43 -23.37 13.90 2.04
N MET A 44 -22.59 14.03 3.11
CA MET A 44 -23.09 14.39 4.45
C MET A 44 -22.93 15.90 4.68
N PRO A 45 -24.01 16.70 4.52
CA PRO A 45 -23.94 18.15 4.69
C PRO A 45 -23.74 18.60 6.15
N ASP A 46 -24.05 17.73 7.13
CA ASP A 46 -24.00 18.03 8.57
C ASP A 46 -22.72 17.52 9.28
N TYR A 47 -21.75 17.02 8.51
CA TYR A 47 -20.48 16.60 9.11
C TYR A 47 -19.68 17.85 9.52
N PRO A 48 -19.21 17.96 10.78
CA PRO A 48 -18.41 19.09 11.22
C PRO A 48 -17.08 19.11 10.47
N ARG A 49 -17.07 19.75 9.30
CA ARG A 49 -15.91 19.85 8.41
C ARG A 49 -15.04 20.99 8.92
N THR A 50 -14.01 20.68 9.68
CA THR A 50 -12.99 21.67 10.04
C THR A 50 -12.22 22.03 8.76
N ASN A 51 -12.00 23.33 8.48
CA ASN A 51 -11.28 23.78 7.27
C ASN A 51 -9.91 23.12 7.07
N HIS A 52 -9.25 22.70 8.16
CA HIS A 52 -8.00 21.93 8.14
C HIS A 52 -8.19 20.50 7.59
N GLU A 53 -9.25 19.80 7.98
CA GLU A 53 -9.53 18.45 7.47
C GLU A 53 -9.77 18.48 5.96
N LEU A 54 -10.48 19.51 5.46
CA LEU A 54 -10.74 19.67 4.03
C LEU A 54 -9.46 19.88 3.21
N GLN A 55 -8.48 20.58 3.78
CA GLN A 55 -7.22 20.88 3.14
C GLN A 55 -6.31 19.64 3.08
N VAL A 56 -6.27 18.87 4.17
CA VAL A 56 -5.57 17.57 4.20
C VAL A 56 -6.24 16.59 3.25
N LEU A 57 -7.57 16.53 3.21
CA LEU A 57 -8.34 15.71 2.27
C LEU A 57 -8.00 16.03 0.81
N ARG A 58 -7.95 17.32 0.45
CA ARG A 58 -7.56 17.73 -0.92
C ARG A 58 -6.13 17.33 -1.23
N GLY A 59 -5.20 17.51 -0.29
CA GLY A 59 -3.83 17.07 -0.44
C GLY A 59 -3.73 15.57 -0.73
N ILE A 60 -4.43 14.74 0.05
CA ILE A 60 -4.48 13.28 -0.15
C ILE A 60 -5.14 12.92 -1.49
N LYS A 61 -6.19 13.65 -1.90
CA LYS A 61 -6.87 13.45 -3.18
C LYS A 61 -5.98 13.77 -4.38
N ASP A 62 -5.06 14.72 -4.26
CA ASP A 62 -4.11 15.11 -5.31
C ASP A 62 -2.89 14.19 -5.37
N GLN A 63 -2.52 13.53 -4.26
CA GLN A 63 -1.37 12.61 -4.19
C GLN A 63 -1.62 11.22 -4.82
N LYS A 64 -2.48 11.14 -5.84
CA LYS A 64 -2.75 9.91 -6.61
C LYS A 64 -1.48 9.29 -7.19
N ILE A 65 -0.54 10.11 -7.64
CA ILE A 65 0.71 9.69 -8.28
C ILE A 65 1.64 9.05 -7.24
N PHE A 66 1.77 9.65 -6.07
CA PHE A 66 2.58 9.11 -4.97
C PHE A 66 2.14 7.70 -4.59
N PHE A 67 0.83 7.49 -4.52
CA PHE A 67 0.27 6.18 -4.20
C PHE A 67 0.51 5.13 -5.31
N ILE A 68 0.48 5.54 -6.59
CA ILE A 68 0.82 4.63 -7.70
C ILE A 68 2.29 4.24 -7.63
N ILE A 69 3.19 5.20 -7.39
CA ILE A 69 4.63 4.96 -7.22
C ILE A 69 4.87 3.97 -6.07
N LEU A 70 4.17 4.17 -4.95
CA LEU A 70 4.29 3.31 -3.77
C LEU A 70 3.83 1.88 -4.06
N VAL A 71 2.69 1.69 -4.74
CA VAL A 71 2.22 0.35 -5.14
C VAL A 71 3.21 -0.33 -6.08
N VAL A 72 3.67 0.37 -7.12
CA VAL A 72 4.66 -0.17 -8.07
C VAL A 72 5.95 -0.53 -7.35
N TYR A 73 6.41 0.29 -6.41
CA TYR A 73 7.59 0.02 -5.59
C TYR A 73 7.45 -1.27 -4.78
N PHE A 74 6.33 -1.49 -4.09
CA PHE A 74 6.12 -2.72 -3.31
C PHE A 74 6.09 -3.97 -4.19
N PHE A 75 5.45 -3.90 -5.36
CA PHE A 75 5.43 -5.01 -6.32
C PHE A 75 6.81 -5.26 -6.94
N ALA A 76 7.55 -4.21 -7.30
CA ALA A 76 8.90 -4.32 -7.83
C ALA A 76 9.86 -4.90 -6.79
N MET A 77 9.82 -4.42 -5.55
CA MET A 77 10.62 -4.96 -4.44
C MET A 77 10.27 -6.41 -4.14
N GLY A 78 8.98 -6.79 -4.19
CA GLY A 78 8.55 -8.18 -4.08
C GLY A 78 9.14 -9.05 -5.18
N THR A 79 9.14 -8.57 -6.42
CA THR A 79 9.74 -9.26 -7.58
C THR A 79 11.25 -9.39 -7.44
N VAL A 80 11.95 -8.31 -7.06
CA VAL A 80 13.41 -8.31 -6.81
C VAL A 80 13.78 -9.30 -5.71
N THR A 81 13.01 -9.35 -4.62
CA THR A 81 13.23 -10.28 -3.50
C THR A 81 13.09 -11.75 -3.93
N LEU A 82 12.26 -12.02 -4.95
CA LEU A 82 12.10 -13.34 -5.56
C LEU A 82 13.14 -13.66 -6.64
N CYS A 83 13.60 -12.68 -7.42
CA CYS A 83 14.52 -12.87 -8.53
C CYS A 83 16.00 -12.93 -8.12
N TYR A 84 16.36 -12.38 -6.95
CA TYR A 84 17.68 -12.62 -6.36
C TYR A 84 17.66 -13.98 -5.62
N GLU A 85 17.88 -15.06 -6.38
CA GLU A 85 18.30 -16.37 -5.85
C GLU A 85 19.69 -16.25 -5.20
#